data_AF-A0A2E3NTD6-F1
#
_entry.id   AF-A0A2E3NTD6-F1
#
_cell.length_a   1.000
_cell.length_b   1.000
_cell.length_c   1.000
_cell.angle_alpha   90.00
_cell.angle_beta   90.00
_cell.angle_gamma   90.00
#
_symmetry.space_group_name_H-M   'P 1'
#
loop_
_entity.id
_entity.type
_entity.pdbx_description
1 polymer ?
#
loop_
_entity_poly.entity_id
_entity_poly.type
_entity_poly.pdbx_seq_one_letter_code
_entity_poly.pdbx_strand_id
1 'polypeptide(L)'
;MKKKQVVYSNLQARRLRRLDIGELHQPKANDADVLVSFTSIPSRFADVDLVVRSVLSQSVAPARLVLWLNERHVESLPPSLTAMLGPKFEIRYTPLDSCHCKLVPSLQAFPDQTIVTCDDDLMYRRHWLRTLLDTHRAAPRAVIAHIARMPAVDEQGRVKPYESWPKQKQRGVSGHQLVQMGYGGVLYPPGSLHADVGNAALFMALTPRADDLWFKFMAWLAGTPVMTAGEKIGRPREIVGSGAIRLKSINVNQDFNRRQWLDLCEHYGVDVIRLLAQA
;
A
#
# COMPACT_ATOMS: atom_id res chain seq x y z
N MET A 1 1.26 15.79 14.44
CA MET A 1 -0.10 15.97 13.85
C MET A 1 -0.70 17.28 14.34
N LYS A 2 -1.55 17.97 13.56
CA LYS A 2 -2.24 19.19 14.02
C LYS A 2 -3.34 18.83 15.06
N LYS A 3 -3.62 19.70 16.05
CA LYS A 3 -4.64 19.45 17.11
C LYS A 3 -5.98 18.94 16.56
N LYS A 4 -6.52 19.59 15.51
CA LYS A 4 -7.77 19.17 14.86
C LYS A 4 -7.70 17.73 14.31
N GLN A 5 -6.55 17.31 13.77
CA GLN A 5 -6.38 15.95 13.22
C GLN A 5 -6.41 14.89 14.32
N VAL A 6 -5.83 15.19 15.49
CA VAL A 6 -5.87 14.30 16.67
C VAL A 6 -7.31 14.08 17.12
N VAL A 7 -8.10 15.15 17.25
CA VAL A 7 -9.52 15.06 17.63
C VAL A 7 -10.30 14.17 16.65
N TYR A 8 -10.19 14.43 15.34
CA TYR A 8 -10.91 13.62 14.35
C TYR A 8 -10.45 12.16 14.29
N SER A 9 -9.15 11.89 14.51
CA SER A 9 -8.62 10.54 14.57
C SER A 9 -9.21 9.79 15.78
N ASN A 10 -9.18 10.39 16.97
CA ASN A 10 -9.76 9.79 18.17
C ASN A 10 -11.27 9.55 18.05
N LEU A 11 -12.01 10.47 17.43
CA LEU A 11 -13.44 10.28 17.17
C LEU A 11 -13.69 9.10 16.20
N GLN A 12 -12.87 8.98 15.14
CA GLN A 12 -12.98 7.85 14.22
C GLN A 12 -12.60 6.52 14.88
N ALA A 13 -11.54 6.49 15.68
CA ALA A 13 -11.12 5.30 16.43
C ALA A 13 -12.22 4.83 17.37
N ARG A 14 -12.82 5.76 18.14
CA ARG A 14 -13.98 5.46 19.01
C ARG A 14 -15.16 4.91 18.22
N ARG A 15 -15.46 5.47 17.04
CA ARG A 15 -16.54 4.96 16.18
C ARG A 15 -16.23 3.55 15.69
N LEU A 16 -15.02 3.27 15.23
CA LEU A 16 -14.62 1.96 14.70
C LEU A 16 -14.64 0.87 15.78
N ARG A 17 -14.17 1.18 17.00
CA ARG A 17 -14.17 0.25 18.13
C ARG A 17 -15.57 -0.08 18.66
N ARG A 18 -16.60 0.68 18.27
CA ARG A 18 -18.02 0.37 18.56
C ARG A 18 -18.65 -0.57 17.54
N LEU A 19 -17.98 -0.89 16.44
CA LEU A 19 -18.49 -1.85 15.46
C LEU A 19 -18.44 -3.26 16.04
N ASP A 20 -19.51 -4.02 15.83
CA ASP A 20 -19.57 -5.42 16.19
C ASP A 20 -18.64 -6.25 15.30
N ILE A 21 -17.83 -7.12 15.91
CA ILE A 21 -16.85 -7.91 15.17
C ILE A 21 -17.54 -9.00 14.34
N GLY A 22 -18.62 -9.60 14.85
CA GLY A 22 -19.41 -10.58 14.12
C GLY A 22 -19.99 -10.00 12.83
N GLU A 23 -20.62 -8.82 12.91
CA GLU A 23 -21.16 -8.09 11.75
C GLU A 23 -20.08 -7.73 10.70
N LEU A 24 -18.84 -7.49 11.12
CA LEU A 24 -17.73 -7.22 10.20
C LEU A 24 -17.35 -8.46 9.38
N HIS A 25 -17.52 -9.66 9.96
CA HIS A 25 -17.21 -10.93 9.30
C HIS A 25 -18.38 -11.51 8.51
N GLN A 26 -19.61 -11.10 8.80
CA GLN A 26 -20.77 -11.57 8.05
C GLN A 26 -20.60 -11.30 6.55
N PRO A 27 -20.78 -12.32 5.69
CA PRO A 27 -20.73 -12.13 4.25
C PRO A 27 -21.90 -11.26 3.81
N LYS A 28 -21.64 -10.36 2.86
CA LYS A 28 -22.64 -9.47 2.26
C LYS A 28 -22.69 -9.73 0.77
N ALA A 29 -23.87 -9.60 0.18
CA ALA A 29 -24.07 -9.81 -1.26
C ALA A 29 -23.19 -8.88 -2.14
N ASN A 30 -22.75 -7.75 -1.58
CA ASN A 30 -21.90 -6.78 -2.25
C ASN A 30 -20.43 -6.83 -1.83
N ASP A 31 -19.99 -7.86 -1.11
CA ASP A 31 -18.56 -8.07 -0.85
C ASP A 31 -17.81 -8.29 -2.17
N ALA A 32 -16.58 -7.77 -2.24
CA ALA A 32 -15.74 -7.92 -3.42
C ALA A 32 -14.81 -9.12 -3.28
N ASP A 33 -14.68 -9.90 -4.36
CA ASP A 33 -13.65 -10.92 -4.50
C ASP A 33 -12.28 -10.26 -4.71
N VAL A 34 -11.70 -9.80 -3.61
CA VAL A 34 -10.41 -9.12 -3.56
C VAL A 34 -9.74 -9.42 -2.23
N LEU A 35 -8.42 -9.60 -2.28
CA LEU A 35 -7.59 -9.68 -1.08
C LEU A 35 -7.12 -8.28 -0.70
N VAL A 36 -7.31 -7.86 0.54
CA VAL A 36 -6.56 -6.73 1.09
C VAL A 36 -5.39 -7.29 1.91
N SER A 37 -4.20 -6.73 1.73
CA SER A 37 -2.95 -7.20 2.32
C SER A 37 -2.19 -6.06 2.97
N PHE A 38 -1.62 -6.30 4.15
CA PHE A 38 -0.79 -5.33 4.85
C PHE A 38 0.18 -6.02 5.81
N THR A 39 1.13 -5.26 6.35
CA THR A 39 2.13 -5.74 7.31
C THR A 39 2.22 -4.78 8.48
N SER A 40 2.64 -5.25 9.66
CA SER A 40 2.80 -4.40 10.84
C SER A 40 4.06 -4.74 11.64
N ILE A 41 4.42 -3.85 12.57
CA ILE A 41 5.54 -3.98 13.50
C ILE A 41 5.06 -3.95 14.95
N PRO A 42 5.79 -4.55 15.91
CA PRO A 42 5.33 -4.67 17.30
C PRO A 42 4.88 -3.36 17.96
N SER A 43 5.57 -2.25 17.66
CA SER A 43 5.24 -0.94 18.21
C SER A 43 3.87 -0.40 17.79
N ARG A 44 3.20 -1.03 16.80
CA ARG A 44 1.90 -0.61 16.26
C ARG A 44 0.77 -1.59 16.58
N PHE A 45 1.08 -2.81 17.02
CA PHE A 45 0.09 -3.89 17.20
C PHE A 45 -1.12 -3.49 18.06
N ALA A 46 -0.92 -2.65 19.08
CA ALA A 46 -1.98 -2.20 19.97
C ALA A 46 -3.14 -1.48 19.26
N ASP A 47 -2.88 -0.84 18.11
CA ASP A 47 -3.88 -0.06 17.37
C ASP A 47 -4.19 -0.61 15.97
N VAL A 48 -3.57 -1.72 15.55
CA VAL A 48 -3.83 -2.35 14.24
C VAL A 48 -5.29 -2.79 14.10
N ASP A 49 -5.97 -3.06 15.22
CA ASP A 49 -7.41 -3.34 15.25
C ASP A 49 -8.23 -2.27 14.50
N LEU A 50 -7.81 -1.00 14.56
CA LEU A 50 -8.47 0.11 13.87
C LEU A 50 -8.34 0.01 12.35
N VAL A 51 -7.23 -0.49 11.84
CA VAL A 51 -7.01 -0.71 10.41
C VAL A 51 -7.95 -1.80 9.93
N VAL A 52 -7.94 -2.95 10.62
CA VAL A 52 -8.81 -4.10 10.33
C VAL A 52 -10.28 -3.67 10.32
N ARG A 53 -10.74 -2.99 11.37
CA ARG A 53 -12.10 -2.45 11.46
C ARG A 53 -12.41 -1.49 10.32
N SER A 54 -11.48 -0.62 9.93
CA SER A 54 -11.71 0.35 8.85
C SER A 54 -11.80 -0.29 7.46
N VAL A 55 -11.13 -1.42 7.25
CA VAL A 55 -11.15 -2.16 5.98
C VAL A 55 -12.36 -3.09 5.90
N LEU A 56 -12.70 -3.82 6.97
CA LEU A 56 -13.88 -4.69 6.97
C LEU A 56 -15.20 -3.89 6.97
N SER A 57 -15.20 -2.63 7.42
CA SER A 57 -16.37 -1.73 7.38
C SER A 57 -16.49 -0.86 6.13
N GLN A 58 -15.75 -1.19 5.06
CA GLN A 58 -15.87 -0.51 3.77
C GLN A 58 -17.28 -0.66 3.20
N SER A 59 -17.67 0.27 2.33
CA SER A 59 -18.97 0.20 1.61
C SER A 59 -19.10 -1.04 0.72
N VAL A 60 -17.97 -1.59 0.29
CA VAL A 60 -17.79 -2.91 -0.30
C VAL A 60 -16.62 -3.50 0.48
N ALA A 61 -16.85 -4.55 1.26
CA ALA A 61 -15.80 -5.17 2.07
C ALA A 61 -15.03 -6.18 1.22
N PRO A 62 -13.75 -6.45 1.53
CA PRO A 62 -13.01 -7.50 0.85
C PRO A 62 -13.49 -8.89 1.31
N ALA A 63 -13.41 -9.86 0.40
CA ALA A 63 -13.61 -11.27 0.73
C ALA A 63 -12.57 -11.75 1.76
N ARG A 64 -11.35 -11.20 1.70
CA ARG A 64 -10.25 -11.56 2.60
C ARG A 64 -9.36 -10.36 2.90
N LEU A 65 -8.92 -10.27 4.15
CA LEU A 65 -7.94 -9.33 4.66
C LEU A 65 -6.83 -10.14 5.37
N VAL A 66 -5.59 -9.96 4.94
CA VAL A 66 -4.42 -10.66 5.51
C VAL A 66 -3.47 -9.65 6.11
N LEU A 67 -3.15 -9.85 7.38
CA LEU A 67 -2.02 -9.22 8.04
C LEU A 67 -0.82 -10.15 8.01
N TRP A 68 0.25 -9.75 7.33
CA TRP A 68 1.55 -10.44 7.37
C TRP A 68 2.39 -9.92 8.51
N LEU A 69 2.92 -10.82 9.33
CA LEU A 69 3.84 -10.51 10.42
C LEU A 69 5.13 -11.31 10.26
N ASN A 70 6.23 -10.77 10.78
CA ASN A 70 7.45 -11.55 10.88
C ASN A 70 7.23 -12.72 11.87
N GLU A 71 7.74 -13.90 11.55
CA GLU A 71 7.64 -15.12 12.38
C GLU A 71 8.17 -14.92 13.81
N ARG A 72 9.11 -14.00 14.04
CA ARG A 72 9.62 -13.70 15.39
C ARG A 72 8.62 -12.97 16.29
N HIS A 73 7.46 -12.58 15.78
CA HIS A 73 6.45 -11.78 16.50
C HIS A 73 5.15 -12.54 16.81
N VAL A 74 5.15 -13.86 16.69
CA VAL A 74 3.95 -14.70 16.95
C VAL A 74 3.39 -14.52 18.36
N GLU A 75 4.26 -14.40 19.38
CA GLU A 75 3.85 -14.39 20.79
C GLU A 75 3.47 -13.00 21.34
N SER A 76 3.64 -11.92 20.56
CA SER A 76 3.48 -10.55 21.05
C SER A 76 2.16 -9.88 20.63
N LEU A 77 1.15 -10.66 20.23
CA LEU A 77 -0.11 -10.12 19.73
C LEU A 77 -1.04 -9.67 20.86
N PRO A 78 -1.51 -8.40 20.85
CA PRO A 78 -2.43 -7.92 21.87
C PRO A 78 -3.84 -8.54 21.68
N PRO A 79 -4.61 -8.70 22.77
CA PRO A 79 -5.99 -9.20 22.71
C PRO A 79 -6.89 -8.42 21.75
N SER A 80 -6.65 -7.11 21.58
CA SER A 80 -7.41 -6.27 20.65
C SER A 80 -7.26 -6.71 19.20
N LEU A 81 -6.11 -7.27 18.82
CA LEU A 81 -5.82 -7.74 17.47
C LEU A 81 -6.30 -9.18 17.26
N THR A 82 -6.03 -10.07 18.22
CA THR A 82 -6.46 -11.48 18.13
C THR A 82 -7.98 -11.62 18.16
N ALA A 83 -8.69 -10.74 18.90
CA ALA A 83 -10.16 -10.68 18.88
C ALA A 83 -10.74 -10.32 17.51
N MET A 84 -9.96 -9.76 16.58
CA MET A 84 -10.42 -9.44 15.23
C MET A 84 -10.38 -10.63 14.26
N LEU A 85 -9.78 -11.77 14.64
CA LEU A 85 -9.69 -12.95 13.78
C LEU A 85 -11.09 -13.48 13.43
N GLY A 86 -11.28 -13.89 12.19
CA GLY A 86 -12.55 -14.44 11.71
C GLY A 86 -12.53 -14.77 10.22
N PRO A 87 -13.66 -15.18 9.64
CA PRO A 87 -13.73 -15.66 8.24
C PRO A 87 -13.12 -14.74 7.17
N LYS A 88 -13.13 -13.43 7.41
CA LYS A 88 -12.58 -12.42 6.50
C LYS A 88 -11.19 -11.91 6.89
N PHE A 89 -10.73 -12.12 8.13
CA PHE A 89 -9.46 -11.59 8.61
C PHE A 89 -8.60 -12.69 9.20
N GLU A 90 -7.40 -12.83 8.65
CA GLU A 90 -6.40 -13.77 9.15
C GLU A 90 -5.05 -13.07 9.33
N ILE A 91 -4.25 -13.64 10.24
CA ILE A 91 -2.85 -13.27 10.44
C ILE A 91 -2.01 -14.39 9.86
N ARG A 92 -1.06 -14.05 9.00
CA ARG A 92 -0.09 -14.97 8.42
C ARG A 92 1.33 -14.53 8.76
N TYR A 93 2.25 -15.48 8.73
CA TYR A 93 3.64 -15.24 9.11
C TYR A 93 4.58 -15.43 7.92
N THR A 94 5.66 -14.66 7.92
CA THR A 94 6.70 -14.71 6.90
C THR A 94 8.08 -14.48 7.55
N PRO A 95 9.17 -15.06 7.02
CA PRO A 95 10.51 -14.74 7.51
C PRO A 95 10.95 -13.32 7.14
N LEU A 96 10.25 -12.65 6.21
CA LEU A 96 10.57 -11.30 5.78
C LEU A 96 10.31 -10.27 6.89
N ASP A 97 11.23 -9.31 7.04
CA ASP A 97 11.16 -8.22 8.02
C ASP A 97 11.38 -6.87 7.32
N SER A 98 10.46 -6.49 6.43
CA SER A 98 10.58 -5.26 5.67
C SER A 98 9.24 -4.69 5.21
N CYS A 99 9.26 -3.47 4.65
CA CYS A 99 8.08 -2.85 4.06
C CYS A 99 7.48 -3.65 2.88
N HIS A 100 8.28 -4.50 2.23
CA HIS A 100 7.85 -5.35 1.12
C HIS A 100 6.86 -6.45 1.54
N CYS A 101 6.82 -6.80 2.83
CA CYS A 101 5.90 -7.80 3.40
C CYS A 101 4.43 -7.47 3.14
N LYS A 102 4.08 -6.21 2.84
CA LYS A 102 2.70 -5.83 2.58
C LYS A 102 2.11 -6.47 1.31
N LEU A 103 2.95 -6.92 0.38
CA LEU A 103 2.50 -7.46 -0.91
C LEU A 103 3.17 -8.78 -1.28
N VAL A 104 4.50 -8.90 -1.12
CA VAL A 104 5.27 -10.03 -1.66
C VAL A 104 4.74 -11.39 -1.18
N PRO A 105 4.51 -11.63 0.12
CA PRO A 105 3.96 -12.91 0.58
C PRO A 105 2.55 -13.19 0.03
N SER A 106 1.72 -12.15 -0.16
CA SER A 106 0.39 -12.31 -0.75
C SER A 106 0.44 -12.70 -2.22
N LEU A 107 1.39 -12.16 -3.00
CA LEU A 107 1.58 -12.56 -4.41
C LEU A 107 1.94 -14.05 -4.51
N GLN A 108 2.74 -14.56 -3.58
CA GLN A 108 3.15 -15.97 -3.54
C GLN A 108 2.01 -16.88 -3.07
N ALA A 109 1.29 -16.49 -2.02
CA ALA A 109 0.22 -17.29 -1.44
C ALA A 109 -1.09 -17.26 -2.24
N PHE A 110 -1.30 -16.22 -3.05
CA PHE A 110 -2.54 -15.97 -3.79
C PHE A 110 -2.27 -15.43 -5.20
N PRO A 111 -1.58 -16.19 -6.07
CA PRO A 111 -1.08 -15.70 -7.36
C PRO A 111 -2.18 -15.24 -8.32
N ASP A 112 -3.37 -15.83 -8.21
CA ASP A 112 -4.51 -15.55 -9.09
C ASP A 112 -5.47 -14.48 -8.53
N GLN A 113 -5.19 -13.92 -7.35
CA GLN A 113 -6.06 -12.93 -6.72
C GLN A 113 -5.66 -11.49 -7.07
N THR A 114 -6.66 -10.63 -7.26
CA THR A 114 -6.44 -9.18 -7.21
C THR A 114 -6.14 -8.79 -5.77
N ILE A 115 -5.02 -8.08 -5.56
CA ILE A 115 -4.53 -7.72 -4.23
C ILE A 115 -4.56 -6.20 -4.07
N VAL A 116 -5.08 -5.72 -2.95
CA VAL A 116 -5.02 -4.32 -2.55
C VAL A 116 -4.13 -4.19 -1.33
N THR A 117 -3.09 -3.37 -1.40
CA THR A 117 -2.22 -3.10 -0.24
C THR A 117 -2.71 -1.92 0.58
N CYS A 118 -2.54 -1.98 1.89
CA CYS A 118 -2.74 -0.85 2.79
C CYS A 118 -1.63 -0.76 3.85
N ASP A 119 -1.56 0.36 4.58
CA ASP A 119 -0.63 0.58 5.69
C ASP A 119 -1.33 0.29 7.03
N ASP A 120 -0.54 -0.04 8.06
CA ASP A 120 -0.98 -0.45 9.39
C ASP A 120 -1.22 0.72 10.37
N ASP A 121 -1.07 1.95 9.92
CA ASP A 121 -1.20 3.15 10.75
C ASP A 121 -2.28 4.13 10.28
N LEU A 122 -3.18 3.67 9.40
CA LEU A 122 -4.21 4.47 8.74
C LEU A 122 -5.61 3.89 8.91
N MET A 123 -6.57 4.74 9.25
CA MET A 123 -8.00 4.44 9.18
C MET A 123 -8.59 4.93 7.85
N TYR A 124 -9.04 3.98 7.02
CA TYR A 124 -9.49 4.24 5.66
C TYR A 124 -10.89 4.86 5.58
N ARG A 125 -11.19 5.54 4.46
CA ARG A 125 -12.50 6.15 4.19
C ARG A 125 -13.48 5.13 3.65
N ARG A 126 -14.78 5.31 3.87
CA ARG A 126 -15.85 4.34 3.53
C ARG A 126 -15.83 3.83 2.07
N HIS A 127 -15.40 4.66 1.12
CA HIS A 127 -15.36 4.32 -0.32
C HIS A 127 -13.94 4.01 -0.83
N TRP A 128 -12.97 3.83 0.07
CA TRP A 128 -11.57 3.62 -0.30
C TRP A 128 -11.37 2.39 -1.20
N LEU A 129 -11.93 1.24 -0.80
CA LEU A 129 -11.81 0.01 -1.59
C LEU A 129 -12.66 0.08 -2.87
N ARG A 130 -13.92 0.52 -2.75
CA ARG A 130 -14.84 0.67 -3.88
C ARG A 130 -14.22 1.50 -5.02
N THR A 131 -13.62 2.65 -4.71
CA THR A 131 -13.04 3.53 -5.75
C THR A 131 -11.87 2.88 -6.50
N LEU A 132 -11.06 2.02 -5.85
CA LEU A 132 -10.02 1.25 -6.54
C LEU A 132 -10.67 0.19 -7.46
N LEU A 133 -11.65 -0.54 -6.94
CA LEU A 133 -12.34 -1.60 -7.67
C LEU A 133 -13.11 -1.07 -8.88
N ASP A 134 -13.83 0.05 -8.73
CA ASP A 134 -14.58 0.68 -9.81
C ASP A 134 -13.62 1.11 -10.96
N THR A 135 -12.43 1.61 -10.62
CA THR A 135 -11.39 1.93 -11.63
C THR A 135 -10.80 0.67 -12.24
N HIS A 136 -10.53 -0.37 -11.45
CA HIS A 136 -9.99 -1.64 -11.93
C HIS A 136 -10.93 -2.34 -12.91
N ARG A 137 -12.26 -2.27 -12.70
CA ARG A 137 -13.23 -2.80 -13.69
C ARG A 137 -13.11 -2.14 -15.07
N ALA A 138 -12.77 -0.86 -15.13
CA ALA A 138 -12.55 -0.14 -16.38
C ALA A 138 -11.14 -0.34 -16.97
N ALA A 139 -10.15 -0.67 -16.13
CA ALA A 139 -8.76 -0.87 -16.50
C ALA A 139 -8.17 -2.13 -15.80
N PRO A 140 -8.59 -3.35 -16.21
CA PRO A 140 -8.33 -4.58 -15.45
C PRO A 140 -6.86 -4.98 -15.39
N ARG A 141 -6.02 -4.46 -16.29
CA ARG A 141 -4.59 -4.79 -16.34
C ARG A 141 -3.68 -3.74 -15.68
N ALA A 142 -4.22 -2.63 -15.20
CA ALA A 142 -3.41 -1.55 -14.63
C ALA A 142 -3.25 -1.69 -13.11
N VAL A 143 -2.10 -1.26 -12.58
CA VAL A 143 -1.94 -1.03 -11.14
C VAL A 143 -2.68 0.25 -10.77
N ILE A 144 -3.68 0.17 -9.89
CA ILE A 144 -4.54 1.33 -9.56
C ILE A 144 -4.13 1.92 -8.22
N ALA A 145 -3.88 3.22 -8.15
CA ALA A 145 -3.52 3.91 -6.92
C ALA A 145 -4.38 5.14 -6.63
N HIS A 146 -4.71 5.38 -5.36
CA HIS A 146 -5.38 6.63 -4.96
C HIS A 146 -4.50 7.87 -5.14
N ILE A 147 -3.18 7.67 -5.02
CA ILE A 147 -2.19 8.73 -5.06
C ILE A 147 -1.02 8.21 -5.89
N ALA A 148 -0.65 8.99 -6.90
CA ALA A 148 0.55 8.74 -7.68
C ALA A 148 1.39 10.02 -7.77
N ARG A 149 2.69 9.85 -8.02
CA ARG A 149 3.63 10.90 -8.36
C ARG A 149 4.28 10.60 -9.70
N MET A 150 4.94 11.59 -10.28
CA MET A 150 5.79 11.40 -11.45
C MET A 150 7.23 11.74 -11.05
N PRO A 151 8.22 10.89 -11.36
CA PRO A 151 9.62 11.29 -11.26
C PRO A 151 9.84 12.56 -12.08
N ALA A 152 10.57 13.50 -11.49
CA ALA A 152 10.92 14.75 -12.16
C ALA A 152 12.41 14.73 -12.49
N VAL A 153 12.78 15.28 -13.64
CA VAL A 153 14.18 15.49 -14.04
C VAL A 153 14.51 16.98 -14.08
N ASP A 154 15.80 17.32 -13.95
CA ASP A 154 16.32 18.65 -14.20
C ASP A 154 16.66 18.89 -15.68
N GLU A 155 17.15 20.09 -16.00
CA GLU A 155 17.51 20.49 -17.37
C GLU A 155 18.65 19.64 -17.94
N GLN A 156 19.41 18.95 -17.09
CA GLN A 156 20.50 18.05 -17.47
C GLN A 156 20.04 16.58 -17.50
N GLY A 157 18.74 16.31 -17.37
CA GLY A 157 18.17 14.96 -17.42
C GLY A 157 18.36 14.15 -16.12
N ARG A 158 18.83 14.77 -15.04
CA ARG A 158 19.09 14.08 -13.77
C ARG A 158 17.82 14.01 -12.93
N VAL A 159 17.58 12.87 -12.29
CA VAL A 159 16.44 12.68 -11.38
C VAL A 159 16.52 13.67 -10.21
N LYS A 160 15.46 14.46 -10.03
CA LYS A 160 15.31 15.38 -8.90
C LYS A 160 15.03 14.61 -7.61
N PRO A 161 15.30 15.21 -6.43
CA PRO A 161 14.92 14.63 -5.15
C PRO A 161 13.44 14.26 -5.10
N TYR A 162 13.12 13.19 -4.37
CA TYR A 162 11.76 12.63 -4.30
C TYR A 162 10.69 13.64 -3.87
N GLU A 163 11.05 14.62 -3.03
CA GLU A 163 10.12 15.68 -2.60
C GLU A 163 9.62 16.55 -3.75
N SER A 164 10.47 16.74 -4.76
CA SER A 164 10.18 17.54 -5.95
C SER A 164 9.32 16.81 -6.98
N TRP A 165 9.02 15.51 -6.78
CA TRP A 165 8.21 14.72 -7.70
C TRP A 165 6.74 15.15 -7.61
N PRO A 166 6.15 15.78 -8.63
CA PRO A 166 4.80 16.30 -8.54
C PRO A 166 3.78 15.18 -8.33
N LYS A 167 2.75 15.47 -7.53
CA LYS A 167 1.58 14.58 -7.40
C LYS A 167 0.72 14.69 -8.64
N GLN A 168 0.24 13.56 -9.15
CA GLN A 168 -0.77 13.54 -10.19
C GLN A 168 -2.12 14.01 -9.61
N LYS A 169 -2.58 15.17 -10.07
CA LYS A 169 -3.83 15.81 -9.62
C LYS A 169 -5.05 15.31 -10.39
N GLN A 170 -4.86 14.93 -11.65
CA GLN A 170 -5.92 14.34 -12.48
C GLN A 170 -6.24 12.91 -12.02
N ARG A 171 -7.45 12.45 -12.34
CA ARG A 171 -8.00 11.15 -11.94
C ARG A 171 -8.26 10.31 -13.17
N GLY A 172 -8.17 8.99 -13.03
CA GLY A 172 -8.26 8.08 -14.17
C GLY A 172 -7.12 8.24 -15.19
N VAL A 173 -5.98 8.79 -14.78
CA VAL A 173 -4.83 8.94 -15.67
C VAL A 173 -3.94 7.71 -15.54
N SER A 174 -3.68 7.05 -16.65
CA SER A 174 -2.77 5.90 -16.78
C SER A 174 -1.43 6.34 -17.37
N GLY A 175 -0.33 5.70 -16.97
CA GLY A 175 0.98 5.94 -17.57
C GLY A 175 2.13 5.19 -16.90
N HIS A 176 3.19 4.90 -17.66
CA HIS A 176 4.40 4.23 -17.16
C HIS A 176 5.29 5.15 -16.33
N GLN A 177 5.17 6.46 -16.47
CA GLN A 177 5.82 7.49 -15.67
C GLN A 177 5.20 7.67 -14.27
N LEU A 178 4.02 7.09 -14.01
CA LEU A 178 3.36 7.24 -12.71
C LEU A 178 3.90 6.24 -11.69
N VAL A 179 4.31 6.73 -10.52
CA VAL A 179 4.75 5.96 -9.34
C VAL A 179 3.59 5.96 -8.34
N GLN A 180 3.06 4.77 -8.02
CA GLN A 180 2.05 4.60 -6.99
C GLN A 180 2.60 4.96 -5.60
N MET A 181 1.71 5.39 -4.71
CA MET A 181 2.06 5.72 -3.33
C MET A 181 1.27 4.80 -2.39
N GLY A 182 1.95 3.82 -1.79
CA GLY A 182 1.39 2.70 -1.04
C GLY A 182 0.49 3.12 0.11
N TYR A 183 0.85 4.19 0.81
CA TYR A 183 0.05 4.72 1.93
C TYR A 183 -1.37 5.13 1.54
N GLY A 184 -1.59 5.46 0.26
CA GLY A 184 -2.92 5.78 -0.26
C GLY A 184 -3.81 4.56 -0.44
N GLY A 185 -3.23 3.36 -0.51
CA GLY A 185 -3.85 2.15 -1.01
C GLY A 185 -3.62 1.98 -2.51
N VAL A 186 -3.20 0.77 -2.90
CA VAL A 186 -2.86 0.40 -4.26
C VAL A 186 -3.42 -0.99 -4.57
N LEU A 187 -4.04 -1.14 -5.74
CA LEU A 187 -4.56 -2.39 -6.28
C LEU A 187 -3.61 -2.93 -7.34
N TYR A 188 -3.28 -4.22 -7.23
CA TYR A 188 -2.43 -4.98 -8.12
C TYR A 188 -3.24 -6.15 -8.71
N PRO A 189 -3.52 -6.15 -10.02
CA PRO A 189 -4.09 -7.31 -10.71
C PRO A 189 -3.12 -8.50 -10.72
N PRO A 190 -3.62 -9.74 -10.87
CA PRO A 190 -2.78 -10.90 -11.15
C PRO A 190 -1.86 -10.64 -12.36
N GLY A 191 -0.61 -11.08 -12.27
CA GLY A 191 0.38 -10.92 -13.35
C GLY A 191 0.82 -9.47 -13.66
N SER A 192 0.46 -8.49 -12.82
CA SER A 192 0.79 -7.08 -13.06
C SER A 192 2.26 -6.71 -12.80
N LEU A 193 3.05 -7.60 -12.20
CA LEU A 193 4.42 -7.34 -11.76
C LEU A 193 5.39 -8.36 -12.35
N HIS A 194 6.63 -7.92 -12.61
CA HIS A 194 7.70 -8.75 -13.16
C HIS A 194 8.06 -9.92 -12.23
N ALA A 195 8.62 -10.99 -12.78
CA ALA A 195 8.95 -12.21 -12.05
C ALA A 195 9.91 -11.97 -10.87
N ASP A 196 10.76 -10.94 -10.96
CA ASP A 196 11.67 -10.56 -9.88
C ASP A 196 10.97 -10.04 -8.63
N VAL A 197 9.66 -9.70 -8.68
CA VAL A 197 8.94 -9.08 -7.56
C VAL A 197 9.10 -9.82 -6.22
N GLY A 198 9.24 -11.15 -6.26
CA GLY A 198 9.45 -12.00 -5.09
C GLY A 198 10.90 -12.20 -4.66
N ASN A 199 11.88 -11.60 -5.35
CA ASN A 199 13.30 -11.78 -5.07
C ASN A 199 13.75 -10.93 -3.88
N ALA A 200 13.77 -11.56 -2.70
CA ALA A 200 14.12 -10.90 -1.44
C ALA A 200 15.53 -10.32 -1.41
N ALA A 201 16.51 -10.99 -2.02
CA ALA A 201 17.86 -10.46 -2.09
C ALA A 201 17.91 -9.13 -2.87
N LEU A 202 17.21 -9.07 -4.01
CA LEU A 202 17.17 -7.85 -4.84
C LEU A 202 16.44 -6.69 -4.15
N PHE A 203 15.22 -6.90 -3.66
CA PHE A 203 14.48 -5.77 -3.09
C PHE A 203 15.08 -5.26 -1.78
N MET A 204 15.78 -6.12 -1.02
CA MET A 204 16.51 -5.70 0.17
C MET A 204 17.83 -5.00 -0.16
N ALA A 205 18.46 -5.32 -1.28
CA ALA A 205 19.66 -4.62 -1.75
C ALA A 205 19.32 -3.25 -2.37
N LEU A 206 18.34 -3.21 -3.26
CA LEU A 206 18.05 -2.04 -4.10
C LEU A 206 17.05 -1.07 -3.46
N THR A 207 16.10 -1.60 -2.68
CA THR A 207 14.97 -0.83 -2.14
C THR A 207 14.63 -1.20 -0.69
N PRO A 208 15.59 -1.32 0.25
CA PRO A 208 15.32 -1.83 1.61
C PRO A 208 14.23 -1.05 2.37
N ARG A 209 13.93 0.18 1.96
CA ARG A 209 12.99 1.07 2.64
C ARG A 209 11.91 1.67 1.73
N ALA A 210 11.85 1.26 0.46
CA ALA A 210 11.00 1.89 -0.55
C ALA A 210 10.31 0.85 -1.44
N ASP A 211 9.41 0.08 -0.83
CA ASP A 211 8.52 -0.87 -1.49
C ASP A 211 7.72 -0.26 -2.65
N ASP A 212 7.24 0.97 -2.51
CA ASP A 212 6.55 1.68 -3.60
C ASP A 212 7.40 1.81 -4.87
N LEU A 213 8.70 2.05 -4.72
CA LEU A 213 9.63 2.16 -5.85
C LEU A 213 9.90 0.79 -6.46
N TRP A 214 10.07 -0.24 -5.63
CA TRP A 214 10.23 -1.62 -6.07
C TRP A 214 9.04 -2.08 -6.90
N PHE A 215 7.83 -2.02 -6.34
CA PHE A 215 6.61 -2.45 -7.02
C PHE A 215 6.33 -1.63 -8.27
N LYS A 216 6.67 -0.34 -8.27
CA LYS A 216 6.60 0.47 -9.49
C LYS A 216 7.53 -0.07 -10.58
N PHE A 217 8.78 -0.34 -10.23
CA PHE A 217 9.77 -0.80 -11.20
C PHE A 217 9.40 -2.19 -11.74
N MET A 218 8.91 -3.08 -10.88
CA MET A 218 8.41 -4.40 -11.28
C MET A 218 7.18 -4.30 -12.19
N ALA A 219 6.25 -3.36 -11.93
CA ALA A 219 5.14 -3.10 -12.84
C ALA A 219 5.63 -2.61 -14.21
N TRP A 220 6.60 -1.69 -14.22
CA TRP A 220 7.17 -1.17 -15.46
C TRP A 220 7.87 -2.25 -16.29
N LEU A 221 8.71 -3.09 -15.67
CA LEU A 221 9.37 -4.22 -16.35
C LEU A 221 8.37 -5.23 -16.93
N ALA A 222 7.21 -5.41 -16.30
CA ALA A 222 6.12 -6.24 -16.83
C ALA A 222 5.30 -5.56 -17.95
N GLY A 223 5.60 -4.32 -18.31
CA GLY A 223 4.79 -3.54 -19.25
C GLY A 223 3.44 -3.13 -18.67
N THR A 224 3.28 -3.13 -17.34
CA THR A 224 2.05 -2.73 -16.66
C THR A 224 2.06 -1.24 -16.31
N PRO A 225 1.08 -0.46 -16.78
CA PRO A 225 0.98 0.94 -16.40
C PRO A 225 0.39 1.11 -14.99
N VAL A 226 0.70 2.25 -14.39
CA VAL A 226 0.03 2.71 -13.16
C VAL A 226 -1.07 3.68 -13.54
N MET A 227 -2.23 3.59 -12.90
CA MET A 227 -3.37 4.47 -13.12
C MET A 227 -3.85 5.09 -11.82
N THR A 228 -4.14 6.39 -11.83
CA THR A 228 -4.81 7.02 -10.69
C THR A 228 -6.27 6.62 -10.64
N ALA A 229 -6.78 6.36 -9.42
CA ALA A 229 -8.19 6.03 -9.24
C ALA A 229 -9.10 7.10 -9.87
N GLY A 230 -10.24 6.69 -10.42
CA GLY A 230 -11.16 7.54 -11.19
C GLY A 230 -11.84 8.63 -10.35
N GLU A 231 -11.90 8.45 -9.03
CA GLU A 231 -12.50 9.42 -8.11
C GLU A 231 -11.51 9.86 -7.03
N LYS A 232 -11.65 11.11 -6.58
CA LYS A 232 -10.88 11.63 -5.45
C LYS A 232 -11.59 11.34 -4.14
N ILE A 233 -10.96 10.52 -3.30
CA ILE A 233 -11.38 10.34 -1.92
C ILE A 233 -10.59 11.22 -0.94
N GLY A 234 -11.17 11.48 0.23
CA GLY A 234 -10.43 12.08 1.34
C GLY A 234 -9.28 11.19 1.80
N ARG A 235 -8.16 11.78 2.23
CA ARG A 235 -7.02 10.99 2.74
C ARG A 235 -7.44 10.11 3.93
N PRO A 236 -6.86 8.91 4.07
CA PRO A 236 -6.96 8.13 5.30
C PRO A 236 -6.54 8.95 6.51
N ARG A 237 -7.05 8.60 7.69
CA ARG A 237 -6.67 9.28 8.93
C ARG A 237 -5.55 8.53 9.62
N GLU A 238 -4.45 9.21 9.91
CA GLU A 238 -3.39 8.69 10.77
C GLU A 238 -3.96 8.33 12.15
N ILE A 239 -3.64 7.14 12.63
CA ILE A 239 -3.88 6.73 14.01
C ILE A 239 -3.01 7.59 14.94
N VAL A 240 -3.56 8.04 16.06
CA VAL A 240 -2.78 8.85 17.02
C VAL A 240 -1.78 7.93 17.72
N GLY A 241 -0.51 8.33 17.77
CA GLY A 241 0.56 7.56 18.43
C GLY A 241 1.37 6.66 17.50
N SER A 242 0.81 6.23 16.36
CA SER A 242 1.51 5.37 15.39
C SER A 242 2.73 6.02 14.72
N GLY A 243 2.81 7.35 14.78
CA GLY A 243 3.87 8.16 14.19
C GLY A 243 5.18 8.25 14.98
N ALA A 244 5.34 7.54 16.10
CA ALA A 244 6.60 7.53 16.86
C ALA A 244 7.77 6.92 16.06
N ILE A 245 7.48 6.05 15.08
CA ILE A 245 8.45 5.46 14.15
C ILE A 245 7.92 5.70 12.73
N ARG A 246 8.34 6.78 12.06
CA ARG A 246 8.00 7.04 10.65
C ARG A 246 9.20 6.73 9.76
N LEU A 247 9.05 5.77 8.85
CA LEU A 247 10.00 5.57 7.74
C LEU A 247 10.15 6.85 6.89
N LYS A 248 9.06 7.61 6.75
CA LYS A 248 9.01 8.83 5.93
C LYS A 248 10.03 9.90 6.34
N SER A 249 10.27 10.12 7.64
CA SER A 249 11.23 11.14 8.07
C SER A 249 12.67 10.75 7.80
N ILE A 250 12.96 9.44 7.73
CA ILE A 250 14.33 8.96 7.47
C ILE A 250 14.57 8.85 5.96
N ASN A 251 13.63 8.26 5.21
CA ASN A 251 13.77 8.02 3.77
C ASN A 251 13.80 9.30 2.93
N VAL A 252 13.04 10.32 3.33
CA VAL A 252 12.90 11.55 2.55
C VAL A 252 13.98 12.57 2.93
N ASN A 253 14.30 12.73 4.22
CA ASN A 253 15.27 13.74 4.67
C ASN A 253 16.73 13.43 4.29
N GLN A 254 17.04 12.18 3.95
CA GLN A 254 18.39 11.76 3.51
C GLN A 254 18.43 11.36 2.03
N ASP A 255 17.39 11.71 1.25
CA ASP A 255 17.31 11.47 -0.20
C ASP A 255 17.43 9.99 -0.62
N PHE A 256 17.17 9.06 0.30
CA PHE A 256 17.27 7.62 0.05
C PHE A 256 16.30 7.12 -1.02
N ASN A 257 15.15 7.77 -1.20
CA ASN A 257 14.22 7.39 -2.26
C ASN A 257 14.82 7.64 -3.65
N ARG A 258 15.53 8.77 -3.83
CA ARG A 258 16.21 9.03 -5.10
C ARG A 258 17.36 8.04 -5.29
N ARG A 259 18.15 7.77 -4.25
CA ARG A 259 19.25 6.79 -4.33
C ARG A 259 18.75 5.40 -4.73
N GLN A 260 17.76 4.86 -4.01
CA GLN A 260 17.16 3.55 -4.32
C GLN A 260 16.53 3.51 -5.73
N TRP A 261 15.96 4.62 -6.22
CA TRP A 261 15.50 4.72 -7.61
C TRP A 261 16.65 4.64 -8.62
N LEU A 262 17.76 5.32 -8.36
CA LEU A 262 18.95 5.26 -9.20
C LEU A 262 19.60 3.86 -9.17
N ASP A 263 19.65 3.20 -8.01
CA ASP A 263 20.18 1.84 -7.89
C ASP A 263 19.33 0.84 -8.71
N LEU A 264 18.00 1.02 -8.76
CA LEU A 264 17.12 0.26 -9.66
C LEU A 264 17.44 0.52 -11.14
N CYS A 265 17.57 1.79 -11.53
CA CYS A 265 17.94 2.18 -12.88
C CYS A 265 19.28 1.56 -13.31
N GLU A 266 20.29 1.63 -12.45
CA GLU A 266 21.61 1.06 -12.69
C GLU A 266 21.54 -0.47 -12.84
N HIS A 267 20.89 -1.16 -11.89
CA HIS A 267 20.80 -2.62 -11.88
C HIS A 267 20.12 -3.19 -13.15
N TYR A 268 19.03 -2.56 -13.59
CA TYR A 268 18.27 -3.01 -14.76
C TYR A 268 18.66 -2.31 -16.08
N GLY A 269 19.71 -1.47 -16.08
CA GLY A 269 20.16 -0.76 -17.28
C GLY A 269 19.15 0.21 -17.87
N VAL A 270 18.36 0.89 -17.03
CA VAL A 270 17.24 1.75 -17.43
C VAL A 270 17.63 3.22 -17.35
N ASP A 271 17.53 3.93 -18.47
CA ASP A 271 17.55 5.39 -18.48
C ASP A 271 16.19 5.94 -18.00
N VAL A 272 16.22 6.73 -16.94
CA VAL A 272 15.03 7.36 -16.36
C VAL A 272 14.30 8.26 -17.37
N ILE A 273 15.02 8.91 -18.29
CA ILE A 273 14.42 9.75 -19.32
C ILE A 273 13.54 8.88 -20.24
N ARG A 274 14.05 7.70 -20.60
CA ARG A 274 13.30 6.72 -21.40
C ARG A 274 12.07 6.21 -20.65
N LEU A 275 12.18 5.93 -19.36
CA LEU A 275 11.02 5.54 -18.53
C LEU A 275 9.95 6.65 -18.51
N LEU A 276 10.37 7.90 -18.38
CA LEU A 276 9.47 9.05 -18.35
C LEU A 276 8.84 9.38 -19.71
N ALA A 277 9.47 8.99 -20.82
CA ALA A 277 8.97 9.23 -22.17
C ALA A 277 7.84 8.28 -22.60
N GLN A 278 7.59 7.19 -21.87
CA GLN A 278 6.57 6.17 -22.19
C GLN A 278 5.16 6.55 -21.70
N ALA A 279 4.72 7.77 -22.00
CA ALA A 279 3.41 8.28 -21.59
C ALA A 279 2.23 7.50 -22.17
#